data_AF-A0A5E6NAR9-F1
#
_entry.id   AF-A0A5E6NAR9-F1
#
_cell.length_a   1.000
_cell.length_b   1.000
_cell.length_c   1.000
_cell.angle_alpha   90.00
_cell.angle_beta   90.00
_cell.angle_gamma   90.00
#
_symmetry.space_group_name_H-M   'P 1'
#
loop_
_entity.id
_entity.type
_entity.pdbx_description
1 polymer ?
#
loop_
_entity_poly.entity_id
_entity_poly.type
_entity_poly.pdbx_seq_one_letter_code
_entity_poly.pdbx_strand_id
1 'polypeptide(L)' 'MSVLSKWDERYLALAKEVSTWSKDPSTQVGAVTVGSKKEVLSQGFNGFPRNINDTDERYNNRELNTNSWCMPR' A
#
# COMPACT_ATOMS: atom_id res chain seq x y z
N MET A 1 -1.87 -13.80 23.83
CA MET A 1 -1.50 -12.91 22.70
C MET A 1 -0.16 -13.35 22.15
N SER A 2 -0.02 -13.53 20.84
CA SER A 2 1.31 -13.69 20.24
C SER A 2 2.06 -12.37 20.39
N VAL A 3 3.21 -12.41 21.04
CA VAL A 3 4.12 -11.26 21.06
C VAL A 3 4.66 -11.12 19.64
N LEU A 4 4.41 -9.96 19.01
CA LEU A 4 4.99 -9.65 17.70
C LEU A 4 6.50 -9.74 17.80
N SER A 5 7.13 -10.40 16.84
CA SER A 5 8.59 -10.43 16.79
C SER A 5 9.13 -9.07 16.36
N LYS A 6 10.40 -8.79 16.69
CA LYS A 6 11.13 -7.62 16.19
C LYS A 6 11.06 -7.47 14.67
N TRP A 7 10.96 -8.58 13.94
CA TRP A 7 10.84 -8.55 12.48
C TRP A 7 9.42 -8.24 12.02
N ASP A 8 8.39 -8.74 12.72
CA ASP A 8 7.00 -8.39 12.44
C ASP A 8 6.79 -6.87 12.59
N GLU A 9 7.33 -6.27 13.64
CA GLU A 9 7.29 -4.81 13.84
C GLU A 9 7.98 -4.06 12.68
N ARG A 10 9.10 -4.58 12.17
CA ARG A 10 9.81 -3.99 11.02
C ARG A 10 8.99 -4.09 9.74
N TYR A 11 8.35 -5.22 9.48
CA TYR A 11 7.50 -5.39 8.30
C TYR A 11 6.24 -4.54 8.38
N LEU A 12 5.65 -4.41 9.57
CA LEU A 12 4.52 -3.52 9.82
C LEU A 12 4.91 -2.04 9.66
N ALA A 13 6.09 -1.65 10.15
CA ALA A 13 6.62 -0.31 9.94
C ALA A 13 6.86 -0.03 8.45
N LEU A 14 7.39 -1.01 7.70
CA LEU A 14 7.56 -0.90 6.26
C LEU A 14 6.22 -0.79 5.52
N ALA A 15 5.23 -1.59 5.90
CA ALA A 15 3.88 -1.51 5.31
C ALA A 15 3.22 -0.15 5.59
N LYS A 16 3.44 0.42 6.77
CA LYS A 16 3.01 1.78 7.12
C LYS A 16 3.73 2.84 6.29
N GLU A 17 5.03 2.69 6.05
CA GLU A 17 5.76 3.61 5.17
C GLU A 17 5.24 3.54 3.74
N VAL A 18 5.04 2.33 3.20
CA VAL A 18 4.50 2.11 1.85
C VAL A 18 3.09 2.70 1.72
N SER A 19 2.27 2.69 2.79
CA SER A 19 0.94 3.30 2.74
C SER A 19 1.00 4.80 2.45
N THR A 20 2.06 5.49 2.88
CA THR A 20 2.23 6.94 2.62
C THR A 20 2.39 7.28 1.13
N TRP A 21 2.64 6.29 0.27
CA TRP A 21 2.74 6.48 -1.17
C TRP A 21 1.37 6.54 -1.85
N SER A 22 0.30 6.16 -1.14
CA SER A 22 -1.08 6.34 -1.59
C SER A 22 -1.43 7.81 -1.71
N LYS A 23 -2.03 8.18 -2.85
CA LYS A 23 -2.56 9.52 -3.11
C LYS A 23 -4.04 9.64 -2.79
N ASP A 24 -4.68 8.56 -2.31
CA ASP A 24 -6.07 8.60 -1.86
C ASP A 24 -6.14 9.50 -0.60
N PRO A 25 -6.92 10.61 -0.60
CA PRO A 25 -7.02 11.51 0.54
C PRO A 25 -7.85 10.91 1.69
N SER A 26 -8.66 9.89 1.43
CA SER A 26 -9.54 9.27 2.42
C SER A 26 -8.84 8.17 3.20
N THR A 27 -8.17 7.25 2.51
CA THR A 27 -7.60 6.06 3.16
C THR A 27 -6.31 5.64 2.50
N GLN A 28 -5.25 5.55 3.31
CA GLN A 28 -3.93 5.11 2.87
C GLN A 28 -3.64 3.72 3.41
N VAL A 29 -3.55 2.75 2.49
CA VAL A 29 -3.28 1.34 2.80
C VAL A 29 -1.97 0.94 2.17
N GLY A 30 -1.12 0.26 2.94
CA GLY A 30 0.14 -0.31 2.46
C GLY A 30 0.22 -1.78 2.83
N ALA A 31 0.87 -2.55 1.97
CA ALA A 31 1.04 -3.99 2.10
C ALA A 31 2.49 -4.38 1.74
N VAL A 32 2.99 -5.40 2.43
CA VAL A 32 4.31 -5.99 2.21
C VAL A 32 4.15 -7.51 2.23
N THR A 33 4.63 -8.18 1.19
CA THR A 33 4.67 -9.64 1.11
C THR A 33 6.07 -10.10 1.51
N VAL A 34 6.16 -10.98 2.51
CA VAL A 34 7.42 -11.50 3.03
C VAL A 34 7.56 -12.98 2.69
N GLY A 35 8.70 -13.36 2.14
CA GLY A 35 9.04 -14.73 1.79
C GLY A 35 9.47 -15.58 2.98
N SER A 36 9.63 -16.88 2.75
CA SER A 36 10.01 -17.84 3.79
C SER A 36 11.44 -17.64 4.31
N LYS A 37 12.30 -16.92 3.57
CA LYS A 37 13.66 -16.55 3.98
C LYS A 37 13.72 -15.12 4.57
N LYS A 38 12.57 -14.55 4.97
CA LYS A 38 12.45 -13.20 5.55
C LYS A 38 12.81 -12.06 4.58
N GLU A 39 12.83 -12.35 3.29
CA GLU A 39 12.99 -11.38 2.22
C GLU A 39 11.67 -10.66 1.92
N VAL A 40 11.75 -9.37 1.59
CA VAL A 40 10.59 -8.65 1.04
C VAL A 40 10.45 -9.05 -0.42
N LEU A 41 9.36 -9.73 -0.77
CA LEU A 41 9.09 -10.20 -2.13
C LEU A 41 8.41 -9.13 -2.97
N SER A 42 7.48 -8.40 -2.37
CA SER A 42 6.76 -7.31 -2.99
C SER A 42 6.21 -6.37 -1.93
N GLN A 43 5.90 -5.15 -2.36
CA GLN A 43 5.18 -4.17 -1.57
C GLN A 43 4.11 -3.52 -2.46
N GLY A 44 3.15 -2.83 -1.88
CA GLY A 44 2.12 -2.15 -2.64
C GLY A 44 1.24 -1.27 -1.77
N PHE A 45 0.54 -0.34 -2.40
CA PHE A 45 -0.40 0.57 -1.76
C PHE A 45 -1.67 0.70 -2.59
N ASN A 46 -2.75 1.24 -2.01
CA ASN A 46 -3.97 1.50 -2.78
C ASN A 46 -3.78 2.68 -3.73
N GLY A 47 -4.22 2.55 -4.97
CA GLY A 47 -4.22 3.65 -5.92
C GLY A 47 -4.82 3.27 -7.26
N PHE A 48 -4.75 4.18 -8.22
CA PHE A 48 -5.17 3.84 -9.58
C PHE A 48 -4.22 2.83 -10.22
N PRO A 49 -4.72 1.96 -11.11
CA PRO A 49 -3.89 1.11 -11.96
C PRO A 49 -2.80 1.90 -12.67
N ARG A 50 -1.70 1.22 -13.00
CA ARG A 50 -0.61 1.84 -13.76
C ARG A 50 -1.12 2.43 -15.08
N ASN A 51 -0.51 3.55 -15.47
CA ASN A 51 -0.86 4.35 -16.66
C ASN A 51 -2.22 5.06 -16.59
N ILE A 52 -2.83 5.16 -15.42
CA ILE A 52 -3.94 6.08 -15.17
C ILE A 52 -3.40 7.28 -14.40
N ASN A 53 -3.74 8.49 -14.85
CA ASN A 53 -3.32 9.69 -14.15
C ASN A 53 -4.03 9.81 -12.80
N ASP A 54 -3.23 9.93 -11.75
CA ASP A 54 -3.66 10.30 -10.41
C ASP A 54 -4.06 11.78 -10.39
N THR A 55 -5.32 12.08 -10.67
CA THR A 55 -5.87 13.44 -10.54
C THR A 55 -6.78 13.55 -9.32
N ASP A 56 -6.74 14.71 -8.63
CA ASP A 56 -7.58 14.96 -7.45
C ASP A 56 -9.08 14.77 -7.77
N GLU A 57 -9.50 15.11 -8.98
CA GLU A 57 -10.87 14.94 -9.46
C GLU A 57 -11.32 13.46 -9.44
N ARG A 58 -10.42 12.52 -9.73
CA ARG A 58 -10.73 11.07 -9.71
C ARG A 58 -10.78 10.51 -8.31
N TYR A 59 -9.93 11.01 -7.40
CA TYR A 59 -9.96 10.61 -5.99
C TYR A 59 -11.18 11.18 -5.26
N ASN A 60 -11.64 12.37 -5.64
CA ASN A 60 -12.80 13.03 -5.03
C ASN A 60 -14.16 12.54 -5.60
N ASN A 61 -14.15 11.88 -6.76
CA ASN A 61 -15.36 11.29 -7.34
C ASN A 61 -15.48 9.80 -6.97
N ARG A 62 -16.42 9.47 -6.07
CA ARG A 62 -16.66 8.09 -5.59
C ARG A 62 -16.99 7.08 -6.69
N GLU A 63 -17.57 7.50 -7.81
CA GLU A 63 -17.85 6.60 -8.94
C GLU A 63 -16.59 6.25 -9.74
N LEU A 64 -15.60 7.14 -9.73
CA LEU A 64 -14.32 6.96 -10.42
C LEU A 64 -13.24 6.37 -9.50
N ASN A 65 -13.44 6.38 -8.17
CA ASN A 65 -12.51 5.81 -7.20
C ASN A 65 -12.56 4.28 -7.19
N THR A 66 -12.10 3.66 -8.27
CA THR A 66 -11.85 2.22 -8.36
C THR A 66 -10.46 1.91 -7.79
N ASN A 67 -10.35 1.97 -6.46
CA ASN A 67 -9.15 1.61 -5.71
C ASN A 67 -8.65 0.21 -6.15
N SER A 68 -7.50 0.17 -6.81
CA SER A 68 -6.81 -1.05 -7.21
C SER A 68 -5.50 -1.18 -6.44
N TRP A 69 -4.99 -2.40 -6.28
CA TRP A 69 -3.69 -2.58 -5.66
C TRP A 69 -2.60 -2.12 -6.62
N CYS A 70 -1.91 -1.05 -6.27
CA CYS A 70 -0.81 -0.51 -7.05
C CYS A 70 0.51 -0.98 -6.43
N MET A 71 1.26 -1.77 -7.20
CA MET A 71 2.63 -2.15 -6.83
C MET A 71 3.58 -1.00 -7.20
N PRO A 72 4.67 -0.77 -6.45
CA PRO A 72 5.64 0.24 -6.81
C PRO A 72 6.21 -0.02 -8.20
N ARG A 73 6.69 1.06 -8.82
CA ARG A 73 7.36 1.02 -10.12
C ARG A 73 8.63 0.19 -10.07
#